data_AF-A0ABD1FC49-F1
#
_entry.id   AF-A0ABD1FC49-F1
#
_cell.length_a   1.000
_cell.length_b   1.000
_cell.length_c   1.000
_cell.angle_alpha   90.00
_cell.angle_beta   90.00
_cell.angle_gamma   90.00
#
_symmetry.space_group_name_H-M   'P 1'
#
loop_
_entity.id
_entity.type
_entity.pdbx_description
1 polymer ?
#
loop_
_entity_poly.entity_id
_entity_poly.type
_entity_poly.pdbx_seq_one_letter_code
_entity_poly.pdbx_strand_id
1 'polypeptide(L)'
;MEKESSRNGDVKIDIPSPRDEPRFPQERWKTALAFIIMCFNFVLTLISLSLVHEKVPDRKTYKPLPDVILDNLPAYDWALNVSEYIIIFCMNTCMIAMIFHKHRFIVFRRIFLIMSLLYMYRAITMYVTVLPLSSMTYVCSPKSDYISPQLIIKRVLHLMSGFGLSVNGKHTYCGDFIYSGHTVILVFSYLIISEYTPKQIYLVRFVHWVYFLLAMIGVIMLQLSHGHYTVDVIIAYYVTTRIFYIYHTLANNSNLKQFSSNNLLSRLWSFSLFLYFEGNVGGPLPKQFDWPLPWPRRWQSKGNRAS
;
A
#
# COMPACT_ATOMS: atom_id res chain seq x y z
N MET A 1 -26.03 -73.39 -7.59
CA MET A 1 -25.90 -72.26 -8.54
C MET A 1 -26.42 -71.04 -7.82
N GLU A 2 -25.51 -70.15 -7.50
CA GLU A 2 -25.69 -68.94 -6.69
C GLU A 2 -26.12 -67.75 -7.56
N LYS A 3 -26.65 -66.71 -6.90
CA LYS A 3 -26.93 -65.31 -7.33
C LYS A 3 -28.34 -64.96 -7.81
N GLU A 4 -28.88 -63.80 -7.45
CA GLU A 4 -28.70 -62.88 -6.32
C GLU A 4 -29.84 -61.86 -6.46
N SER A 5 -30.38 -61.43 -5.32
CA SER A 5 -31.46 -60.45 -5.22
C SER A 5 -30.97 -59.02 -5.46
N SER A 6 -31.89 -58.20 -5.98
CA SER A 6 -31.96 -56.73 -5.86
C SER A 6 -31.02 -55.88 -6.73
N ARG A 7 -31.64 -54.96 -7.47
CA ARG A 7 -31.10 -53.61 -7.67
C ARG A 7 -32.27 -52.62 -7.61
N ASN A 8 -32.53 -52.11 -6.41
CA ASN A 8 -33.13 -50.79 -6.25
C ASN A 8 -32.19 -49.77 -6.91
N GLY A 9 -32.73 -48.96 -7.80
CA GLY A 9 -32.02 -47.87 -8.44
C GLY A 9 -31.81 -46.73 -7.46
N ASP A 10 -30.79 -46.83 -6.64
CA ASP A 10 -30.30 -45.70 -5.86
C ASP A 10 -29.67 -44.69 -6.83
N VAL A 11 -30.36 -43.57 -7.03
CA VAL A 11 -29.82 -42.39 -7.69
C VAL A 11 -28.73 -41.83 -6.77
N LYS A 12 -27.47 -42.19 -7.05
CA LYS A 12 -26.31 -41.54 -6.45
C LYS A 12 -26.27 -40.09 -6.90
N ILE A 13 -26.79 -39.20 -6.07
CA ILE A 13 -26.49 -37.78 -6.16
C ILE A 13 -25.07 -37.64 -5.63
N ASP A 14 -24.09 -37.49 -6.54
CA ASP A 14 -22.75 -37.03 -6.17
C ASP A 14 -22.88 -35.61 -5.67
N ILE A 15 -23.13 -35.47 -4.36
CA ILE A 15 -22.97 -34.21 -3.65
C ILE A 15 -21.49 -33.88 -3.83
N PRO A 16 -21.12 -32.79 -4.52
CA PRO A 16 -19.72 -32.40 -4.62
C PRO A 16 -19.21 -32.29 -3.18
N SER A 17 -18.06 -32.93 -2.92
CA SER A 17 -17.36 -32.83 -1.65
C SER A 17 -17.44 -31.39 -1.14
N PRO A 18 -17.70 -31.16 0.16
CA PRO A 18 -17.72 -29.80 0.68
C PRO A 18 -16.39 -29.20 0.24
N ARG A 19 -16.45 -28.18 -0.65
CA ARG A 19 -15.25 -27.49 -1.14
C ARG A 19 -14.39 -27.26 0.10
N ASP A 20 -13.21 -27.87 0.15
CA ASP A 20 -12.29 -27.74 1.28
C ASP A 20 -12.32 -26.27 1.69
N GLU A 21 -12.81 -26.00 2.91
CA GLU A 21 -12.92 -24.62 3.37
C GLU A 21 -11.56 -23.95 3.14
N PRO A 22 -11.51 -22.78 2.47
CA PRO A 22 -10.25 -22.19 2.10
C PRO A 22 -9.40 -22.00 3.36
N ARG A 23 -8.31 -22.75 3.45
CA ARG A 23 -7.44 -22.75 4.62
C ARG A 23 -6.69 -21.42 4.64
N PHE A 24 -6.82 -20.69 5.75
CA PHE A 24 -6.17 -19.39 5.95
C PHE A 24 -5.16 -19.47 7.10
N PRO A 25 -3.98 -20.10 6.90
CA PRO A 25 -2.97 -20.16 7.93
C PRO A 25 -2.42 -18.76 8.22
N GLN A 26 -2.35 -18.37 9.50
CA GLN A 26 -1.95 -17.02 9.91
C GLN A 26 -0.46 -16.70 9.70
N GLU A 27 0.38 -17.72 9.42
CA GLU A 27 1.81 -17.65 9.05
C GLU A 27 2.54 -16.36 9.50
N ARG A 28 2.61 -16.15 10.83
CA ARG A 28 3.11 -14.88 11.41
C ARG A 28 4.54 -14.57 11.00
N TRP A 29 5.37 -15.61 10.85
CA TRP A 29 6.74 -15.49 10.35
C TRP A 29 6.80 -14.87 8.95
N LYS A 30 5.95 -15.32 8.03
CA LYS A 30 5.87 -14.73 6.67
C LYS A 30 5.44 -13.27 6.72
N THR A 31 4.56 -12.91 7.65
CA THR A 31 4.17 -11.51 7.85
C THR A 31 5.35 -10.66 8.35
N ALA A 32 6.12 -11.18 9.31
CA ALA A 32 7.32 -10.53 9.82
C ALA A 32 8.39 -10.36 8.72
N LEU A 33 8.62 -11.39 7.91
CA LEU A 33 9.54 -11.31 6.77
C LEU A 33 9.07 -10.26 5.76
N ALA A 34 7.78 -10.23 5.40
CA ALA A 34 7.24 -9.21 4.50
C ALA A 34 7.42 -7.78 5.06
N PHE A 35 7.25 -7.60 6.36
CA PHE A 35 7.51 -6.33 7.04
C PHE A 35 8.98 -5.92 6.94
N ILE A 36 9.93 -6.84 7.16
CA ILE A 36 11.38 -6.56 7.03
C ILE A 36 11.72 -6.13 5.60
N ILE A 37 11.20 -6.83 4.58
CA ILE A 37 11.42 -6.48 3.17
C ILE A 37 10.85 -5.07 2.87
N MET A 38 9.65 -4.75 3.38
CA MET A 38 9.08 -3.42 3.23
C MET A 38 9.94 -2.34 3.89
N CYS A 39 10.41 -2.55 5.13
CA CYS A 39 11.28 -1.63 5.84
C CYS A 39 12.62 -1.42 5.11
N PHE A 40 13.20 -2.48 4.55
CA PHE A 40 14.40 -2.39 3.74
C PHE A 40 14.19 -1.49 2.51
N ASN A 41 13.11 -1.70 1.74
CA ASN A 41 12.80 -0.86 0.58
C ASN A 41 12.41 0.58 0.95
N PHE A 42 11.79 0.78 2.11
CA PHE A 42 11.54 2.10 2.66
C PHE A 42 12.85 2.83 2.95
N VAL A 43 13.79 2.19 3.66
CA VAL A 43 15.13 2.75 3.91
C VAL A 43 15.86 3.03 2.60
N LEU A 44 15.77 2.15 1.60
CA LEU A 44 16.35 2.38 0.27
C LEU A 44 15.78 3.63 -0.41
N THR A 45 14.46 3.87 -0.26
CA THR A 45 13.81 5.09 -0.75
C THR A 45 14.39 6.33 -0.07
N LEU A 46 14.57 6.30 1.26
CA LEU A 46 15.14 7.42 2.00
C LEU A 46 16.62 7.67 1.66
N ILE A 47 17.39 6.61 1.45
CA ILE A 47 18.77 6.71 0.97
C ILE A 47 18.78 7.36 -0.41
N SER A 48 17.95 6.89 -1.33
CA SER A 48 17.81 7.46 -2.67
C SER A 48 17.50 8.96 -2.61
N LEU A 49 16.55 9.39 -1.76
CA LEU A 49 16.21 10.81 -1.58
C LEU A 49 17.41 11.60 -1.07
N SER A 50 18.12 11.07 -0.07
CA SER A 50 19.29 11.75 0.52
C SER A 50 20.44 11.94 -0.46
N LEU A 51 20.60 11.03 -1.42
CA LEU A 51 21.62 11.10 -2.48
C LEU A 51 21.19 12.02 -3.61
N VAL A 52 19.92 11.95 -3.99
CA VAL A 52 19.35 12.76 -5.07
C VAL A 52 19.32 14.23 -4.68
N HIS A 53 19.11 14.53 -3.39
CA HIS A 53 19.17 15.89 -2.85
C HIS A 53 20.43 16.68 -3.24
N GLU A 54 21.59 16.01 -3.26
CA GLU A 54 22.85 16.64 -3.66
C GLU A 54 22.93 16.87 -5.18
N LYS A 55 22.24 16.05 -5.96
CA LYS A 55 22.22 16.10 -7.43
C LYS A 55 21.15 17.02 -8.00
N VAL A 56 20.27 17.57 -7.17
CA VAL A 56 19.20 18.46 -7.62
C VAL A 56 19.80 19.69 -8.32
N PRO A 57 19.39 20.03 -9.55
CA PRO A 57 19.89 21.20 -10.27
C PRO A 57 19.66 22.49 -9.49
N ASP A 58 20.58 23.45 -9.62
CA ASP A 58 20.46 24.72 -8.90
C ASP A 58 19.28 25.55 -9.42
N ARG A 59 18.46 25.98 -8.48
CA ARG A 59 17.22 26.72 -8.72
C ARG A 59 17.41 28.08 -9.39
N LYS A 60 18.60 28.69 -9.26
CA LYS A 60 18.94 29.95 -9.94
C LYS A 60 19.16 29.76 -11.44
N THR A 61 19.57 28.56 -11.84
CA THR A 61 19.97 28.25 -13.22
C THR A 61 18.84 27.54 -13.96
N TYR A 62 18.14 26.63 -13.32
CA TYR A 62 17.09 25.82 -13.92
C TYR A 62 15.72 26.13 -13.32
N LYS A 63 14.77 26.50 -14.19
CA LYS A 63 13.36 26.68 -13.84
C LYS A 63 12.63 25.32 -13.80
N PRO A 64 11.44 25.23 -13.16
CA PRO A 64 10.56 24.07 -13.25
C PRO A 64 10.30 23.66 -14.70
N LEU A 65 10.09 22.37 -14.92
CA LEU A 65 9.66 21.89 -16.24
C LEU A 65 8.25 22.42 -16.57
N PRO A 66 7.95 22.65 -17.86
CA PRO A 66 6.60 23.01 -18.28
C PRO A 66 5.62 21.89 -17.93
N ASP A 67 4.57 22.24 -17.20
CA ASP A 67 3.53 21.32 -16.78
C ASP A 67 2.18 22.00 -16.94
N VAL A 68 1.35 21.46 -17.85
CA VAL A 68 0.08 22.07 -18.24
C VAL A 68 -0.83 22.35 -17.05
N ILE A 69 -0.84 21.50 -16.02
CA ILE A 69 -1.72 21.73 -14.87
C ILE A 69 -1.12 22.77 -13.93
N LEU A 70 0.18 22.67 -13.63
CA LEU A 70 0.84 23.60 -12.72
C LEU A 70 0.91 25.01 -13.30
N ASP A 71 1.11 25.14 -14.61
CA ASP A 71 1.15 26.43 -15.33
C ASP A 71 -0.20 27.15 -15.31
N ASN A 72 -1.31 26.40 -15.19
CA ASN A 72 -2.67 26.93 -15.14
C ASN A 72 -3.23 27.12 -13.71
N LEU A 73 -2.49 26.69 -12.68
CA LEU A 73 -2.95 26.75 -11.29
C LEU A 73 -2.09 27.69 -10.45
N PRO A 74 -2.69 28.56 -9.62
CA PRO A 74 -1.93 29.34 -8.65
C PRO A 74 -1.27 28.43 -7.60
N ALA A 75 -0.04 28.75 -7.22
CA ALA A 75 0.71 28.00 -6.21
C ALA A 75 0.29 28.43 -4.78
N TYR A 76 -0.11 27.45 -3.95
CA TYR A 76 -0.48 27.66 -2.55
C TYR A 76 0.28 26.71 -1.62
N ASP A 77 1.24 27.22 -0.85
CA ASP A 77 2.10 26.41 0.02
C ASP A 77 1.33 25.66 1.12
N TRP A 78 0.27 26.26 1.66
CA TRP A 78 -0.54 25.63 2.71
C TRP A 78 -1.29 24.37 2.22
N ALA A 79 -1.50 24.23 0.90
CA ALA A 79 -2.21 23.10 0.33
C ALA A 79 -1.41 21.78 0.51
N LEU A 80 -0.08 21.85 0.57
CA LEU A 80 0.76 20.69 0.87
C LEU A 80 0.44 20.15 2.27
N ASN A 81 0.38 21.04 3.27
CA ASN A 81 0.07 20.65 4.65
C ASN A 81 -1.30 19.97 4.76
N VAL A 82 -2.29 20.49 4.04
CA VAL A 82 -3.64 19.88 4.01
C VAL A 82 -3.61 18.47 3.41
N SER A 83 -2.91 18.27 2.29
CA SER A 83 -2.73 16.95 1.68
C SER A 83 -2.07 15.96 2.66
N GLU A 84 -1.04 16.41 3.37
CA GLU A 84 -0.35 15.58 4.36
C GLU A 84 -1.20 15.24 5.59
N TYR A 85 -2.01 16.18 6.09
CA TYR A 85 -2.97 15.87 7.16
C TYR A 85 -4.02 14.83 6.71
N ILE A 86 -4.49 14.91 5.46
CA ILE A 86 -5.38 13.89 4.88
C ILE A 86 -4.67 12.53 4.84
N ILE A 87 -3.40 12.49 4.44
CA ILE A 87 -2.59 11.26 4.43
C ILE A 87 -2.48 10.66 5.83
N ILE A 88 -2.13 11.46 6.83
CA ILE A 88 -2.03 11.03 8.22
C ILE A 88 -3.37 10.45 8.68
N PHE A 89 -4.47 11.14 8.40
CA PHE A 89 -5.81 10.67 8.74
C PHE A 89 -6.15 9.33 8.06
N CYS A 90 -5.99 9.24 6.74
CA CYS A 90 -6.28 8.04 5.96
C CYS A 90 -5.42 6.84 6.38
N MET A 91 -4.12 7.05 6.62
CA MET A 91 -3.20 5.99 7.02
C MET A 91 -3.55 5.45 8.42
N ASN A 92 -3.80 6.31 9.39
CA ASN A 92 -4.13 5.90 10.76
C ASN A 92 -5.47 5.14 10.81
N THR A 93 -6.50 5.69 10.18
CA THR A 93 -7.83 5.06 10.10
C THR A 93 -7.80 3.72 9.34
N CYS A 94 -7.03 3.66 8.24
CA CYS A 94 -6.79 2.41 7.52
C CYS A 94 -6.06 1.38 8.39
N MET A 95 -5.03 1.78 9.13
CA MET A 95 -4.30 0.89 10.04
C MET A 95 -5.23 0.30 11.10
N ILE A 96 -6.05 1.13 11.72
CA ILE A 96 -7.06 0.72 12.71
C ILE A 96 -8.00 -0.32 12.08
N ALA A 97 -8.57 -0.03 10.90
CA ALA A 97 -9.46 -0.97 10.21
C ALA A 97 -8.79 -2.33 9.96
N MET A 98 -7.53 -2.36 9.52
CA MET A 98 -6.83 -3.62 9.24
C MET A 98 -6.53 -4.43 10.51
N ILE A 99 -6.33 -3.78 11.66
CA ILE A 99 -6.13 -4.47 12.96
C ILE A 99 -7.39 -5.23 13.38
N PHE A 100 -8.58 -4.67 13.11
CA PHE A 100 -9.87 -5.30 13.39
C PHE A 100 -10.29 -6.35 12.35
N HIS A 101 -9.50 -6.62 11.31
CA HIS A 101 -9.84 -7.64 10.33
C HIS A 101 -9.54 -9.05 10.89
N LYS A 102 -10.48 -10.00 10.75
CA LYS A 102 -10.35 -11.38 11.27
C LYS A 102 -9.07 -12.08 10.80
N HIS A 103 -8.70 -11.86 9.53
CA HIS A 103 -7.49 -12.40 8.90
C HIS A 103 -6.33 -11.40 8.84
N ARG A 104 -6.19 -10.51 9.84
CA ARG A 104 -5.22 -9.40 9.88
C ARG A 104 -3.80 -9.75 9.42
N PHE A 105 -3.25 -10.91 9.82
CA PHE A 105 -1.89 -11.29 9.43
C PHE A 105 -1.73 -11.47 7.92
N ILE A 106 -2.71 -12.09 7.26
CA ILE A 106 -2.70 -12.25 5.80
C ILE A 106 -2.85 -10.87 5.15
N VAL A 107 -3.76 -10.04 5.65
CA VAL A 107 -3.97 -8.68 5.13
C VAL A 107 -2.70 -7.83 5.24
N PHE A 108 -2.07 -7.79 6.43
CA PHE A 108 -0.82 -7.08 6.64
C PHE A 108 0.31 -7.61 5.76
N ARG A 109 0.43 -8.92 5.60
CA ARG A 109 1.40 -9.53 4.68
C ARG A 109 1.21 -9.03 3.25
N ARG A 110 -0.02 -8.98 2.74
CA ARG A 110 -0.34 -8.47 1.40
C ARG A 110 0.00 -6.99 1.28
N ILE A 111 -0.40 -6.19 2.27
CA ILE A 111 -0.12 -4.75 2.33
C ILE A 111 1.40 -4.49 2.32
N PHE A 112 2.16 -5.18 3.16
CA PHE A 112 3.62 -5.01 3.23
C PHE A 112 4.32 -5.39 1.93
N LEU A 113 3.89 -6.45 1.24
CA LEU A 113 4.48 -6.84 -0.04
C LEU A 113 4.18 -5.84 -1.16
N ILE A 114 2.94 -5.37 -1.24
CA ILE A 114 2.57 -4.35 -2.23
C ILE A 114 3.33 -3.05 -1.95
N MET A 115 3.35 -2.58 -0.70
CA MET A 115 4.11 -1.39 -0.31
C MET A 115 5.61 -1.52 -0.57
N SER A 116 6.17 -2.70 -0.30
CA SER A 116 7.57 -3.01 -0.58
C SER A 116 7.91 -2.84 -2.07
N LEU A 117 7.06 -3.36 -2.97
CA LEU A 117 7.25 -3.19 -4.41
C LEU A 117 7.11 -1.72 -4.83
N LEU A 118 6.15 -0.98 -4.29
CA LEU A 118 5.94 0.44 -4.58
C LEU A 118 7.16 1.28 -4.16
N TYR A 119 7.69 1.03 -2.96
CA TYR A 119 8.91 1.70 -2.48
C TYR A 119 10.14 1.33 -3.29
N MET A 120 10.27 0.06 -3.69
CA MET A 120 11.39 -0.37 -4.52
C MET A 120 11.40 0.37 -5.87
N TYR A 121 10.27 0.41 -6.59
CA TYR A 121 10.18 1.13 -7.86
C TYR A 121 10.48 2.62 -7.68
N ARG A 122 9.93 3.25 -6.63
CA ARG A 122 10.18 4.65 -6.33
C ARG A 122 11.66 4.94 -6.05
N ALA A 123 12.31 4.10 -5.24
CA ALA A 123 13.72 4.26 -4.91
C ALA A 123 14.60 4.24 -6.18
N ILE A 124 14.30 3.32 -7.11
CA ILE A 124 15.00 3.19 -8.38
C ILE A 124 14.71 4.40 -9.28
N THR A 125 13.45 4.78 -9.50
CA THR A 125 13.10 5.88 -10.42
C THR A 125 13.67 7.21 -9.98
N MET A 126 13.59 7.51 -8.68
CA MET A 126 14.13 8.75 -8.11
C MET A 126 15.67 8.77 -8.18
N TYR A 127 16.34 7.63 -8.00
CA TYR A 127 17.80 7.55 -8.07
C TYR A 127 18.32 7.73 -9.51
N VAL A 128 17.65 7.10 -10.47
CA VAL A 128 18.09 7.06 -11.87
C VAL A 128 17.91 8.42 -12.54
N THR A 129 16.87 9.18 -12.19
CA THR A 129 16.61 10.48 -12.83
C THR A 129 16.20 11.52 -11.80
N VAL A 130 16.90 12.65 -11.83
CA VAL A 130 16.69 13.78 -10.92
C VAL A 130 16.07 14.93 -11.70
N LEU A 131 14.89 15.38 -11.29
CA LEU A 131 14.22 16.52 -11.88
C LEU A 131 14.45 17.80 -11.05
N PRO A 132 14.39 18.99 -11.69
CA PRO A 132 14.36 20.25 -10.97
C PRO A 132 13.04 20.40 -10.20
N LEU A 133 13.07 21.25 -9.18
CA LEU A 133 11.91 21.53 -8.33
C LEU A 133 10.72 22.02 -9.16
N SER A 134 9.53 21.49 -8.84
CA SER A 134 8.26 21.97 -9.38
C SER A 134 7.81 23.28 -8.73
N SER A 135 8.04 23.45 -7.42
CA SER A 135 7.66 24.65 -6.67
C SER A 135 8.78 25.69 -6.57
N MET A 136 8.40 26.97 -6.69
CA MET A 136 9.26 28.14 -6.48
C MET A 136 9.19 28.68 -5.04
N THR A 137 8.45 28.08 -4.15
CA THR A 137 8.28 28.60 -2.77
C THR A 137 8.81 27.62 -1.73
N TYR A 138 8.98 26.35 -2.11
CA TYR A 138 9.52 25.32 -1.23
C TYR A 138 10.99 25.54 -0.87
N VAL A 139 11.29 25.48 0.43
CA VAL A 139 12.64 25.69 0.99
C VAL A 139 13.32 24.34 1.24
N CYS A 140 14.43 24.10 0.56
CA CYS A 140 15.26 22.91 0.75
C CYS A 140 16.32 23.13 1.83
N SER A 141 16.71 22.05 2.53
CA SER A 141 17.92 22.04 3.33
C SER A 141 19.17 22.35 2.50
N PRO A 142 20.21 22.95 3.11
CA PRO A 142 21.47 23.22 2.41
C PRO A 142 22.15 21.91 1.98
N LYS A 143 22.69 21.93 0.76
CA LYS A 143 23.54 20.87 0.22
C LYS A 143 24.83 20.74 1.04
N SER A 144 25.42 19.55 1.03
CA SER A 144 26.68 19.28 1.74
C SER A 144 27.81 19.07 0.76
N ASP A 145 28.90 19.83 0.90
CA ASP A 145 30.07 19.72 0.02
C ASP A 145 30.77 18.35 0.11
N TYR A 146 30.58 17.64 1.23
CA TYR A 146 31.12 16.30 1.45
C TYR A 146 30.01 15.31 1.81
N ILE A 147 29.91 14.23 1.04
CA ILE A 147 28.98 13.12 1.29
C ILE A 147 29.72 12.06 2.13
N SER A 148 29.58 12.12 3.45
CA SER A 148 30.06 11.05 4.33
C SER A 148 28.97 10.02 4.61
N PRO A 149 29.31 8.72 4.79
CA PRO A 149 28.31 7.70 5.14
C PRO A 149 27.54 8.02 6.44
N GLN A 150 28.21 8.66 7.41
CA GLN A 150 27.59 9.10 8.66
C GLN A 150 26.55 10.20 8.42
N LEU A 151 26.79 11.11 7.47
CA LEU A 151 25.82 12.14 7.09
C LEU A 151 24.57 11.50 6.47
N ILE A 152 24.73 10.54 5.56
CA ILE A 152 23.60 9.81 4.95
C ILE A 152 22.76 9.13 6.03
N ILE A 153 23.39 8.42 6.97
CA ILE A 153 22.67 7.75 8.06
C ILE A 153 21.89 8.77 8.90
N LYS A 154 22.50 9.91 9.26
CA LYS A 154 21.83 10.98 10.00
C LYS A 154 20.60 11.52 9.26
N ARG A 155 20.71 11.73 7.94
CA ARG A 155 19.60 12.18 7.08
C ARG A 155 18.48 11.15 7.03
N VAL A 156 18.82 9.88 6.83
CA VAL A 156 17.86 8.77 6.81
C VAL A 156 17.13 8.68 8.14
N LEU A 157 17.83 8.72 9.28
CA LEU A 157 17.20 8.70 10.60
C LEU A 157 16.27 9.90 10.83
N HIS A 158 16.69 11.09 10.39
CA HIS A 158 15.86 12.29 10.46
C HIS A 158 14.56 12.13 9.66
N LEU A 159 14.66 11.70 8.40
CA LEU A 159 13.54 11.42 7.50
C LEU A 159 12.62 10.29 8.01
N MET A 160 13.19 9.21 8.55
CA MET A 160 12.45 8.10 9.16
C MET A 160 11.58 8.60 10.31
N SER A 161 12.08 9.52 11.12
CA SER A 161 11.34 10.08 12.27
C SER A 161 10.18 11.00 11.87
N GLY A 162 10.05 11.34 10.59
CA GLY A 162 8.91 12.08 10.02
C GLY A 162 8.02 11.22 9.10
N PHE A 163 8.31 9.92 8.96
CA PHE A 163 7.63 9.00 8.02
C PHE A 163 7.54 9.53 6.57
N GLY A 164 8.43 10.44 6.17
CA GLY A 164 8.44 11.03 4.82
C GLY A 164 7.45 12.19 4.59
N LEU A 165 6.90 12.81 5.64
CA LEU A 165 5.98 13.95 5.56
C LEU A 165 6.65 15.27 5.99
N SER A 166 6.29 16.40 5.35
CA SER A 166 6.83 17.74 5.57
C SER A 166 6.20 18.49 6.76
N VAL A 167 4.97 18.16 7.17
CA VAL A 167 4.19 18.80 8.25
C VAL A 167 4.89 18.75 9.61
N ASN A 168 5.72 17.73 9.87
CA ASN A 168 6.52 17.66 11.09
C ASN A 168 7.81 18.50 11.04
N GLY A 169 8.04 19.25 9.94
CA GLY A 169 9.27 20.01 9.69
C GLY A 169 10.50 19.13 9.44
N LYS A 170 10.31 17.83 9.21
CA LYS A 170 11.41 16.83 9.09
C LYS A 170 11.68 16.37 7.66
N HIS A 171 10.75 16.62 6.74
CA HIS A 171 10.97 16.40 5.31
C HIS A 171 11.31 17.73 4.65
N THR A 172 12.61 18.06 4.65
CA THR A 172 13.19 19.28 4.08
C THR A 172 14.15 18.99 2.93
N TYR A 173 14.28 17.71 2.54
CA TYR A 173 15.15 17.26 1.47
C TYR A 173 14.38 17.26 0.14
N CYS A 174 14.96 17.92 -0.86
CA CYS A 174 14.40 18.04 -2.21
C CYS A 174 14.95 16.96 -3.13
N GLY A 175 14.19 16.60 -4.17
CA GLY A 175 14.61 15.58 -5.14
C GLY A 175 13.55 14.51 -5.43
N ASP A 176 12.46 14.50 -4.68
CA ASP A 176 11.32 13.58 -4.83
C ASP A 176 10.32 14.08 -5.87
N PHE A 177 10.77 14.31 -7.10
CA PHE A 177 9.94 14.85 -8.18
C PHE A 177 9.73 13.84 -9.32
N ILE A 178 9.93 12.54 -9.06
CA ILE A 178 9.51 11.45 -9.94
C ILE A 178 8.90 10.38 -9.06
N TYR A 179 7.66 9.97 -9.37
CA TYR A 179 6.91 8.95 -8.63
C TYR A 179 6.50 9.43 -7.22
N SER A 180 5.36 10.14 -7.15
CA SER A 180 4.89 10.80 -5.92
C SER A 180 4.47 9.82 -4.82
N GLY A 181 5.15 9.89 -3.66
CA GLY A 181 4.80 9.11 -2.47
C GLY A 181 3.45 9.46 -1.84
N HIS A 182 3.13 10.74 -1.81
CA HIS A 182 1.86 11.24 -1.27
C HIS A 182 0.69 10.62 -2.02
N THR A 183 0.76 10.64 -3.36
CA THR A 183 -0.25 10.04 -4.24
C THR A 183 -0.35 8.53 -4.03
N VAL A 184 0.79 7.83 -3.92
CA VAL A 184 0.81 6.39 -3.63
C VAL A 184 0.04 6.08 -2.35
N ILE A 185 0.32 6.79 -1.25
CA ILE A 185 -0.32 6.51 0.05
C ILE A 185 -1.82 6.83 0.01
N LEU A 186 -2.24 7.94 -0.60
CA LEU A 186 -3.65 8.30 -0.75
C LEU A 186 -4.43 7.25 -1.54
N VAL A 187 -3.95 6.91 -2.74
CA VAL A 187 -4.60 5.93 -3.63
C VAL A 187 -4.59 4.54 -2.99
N PHE A 188 -3.46 4.13 -2.41
CA PHE A 188 -3.33 2.82 -1.78
C PHE A 188 -4.22 2.68 -0.54
N SER A 189 -4.37 3.72 0.27
CA SER A 189 -5.28 3.73 1.43
C SER A 189 -6.74 3.52 0.99
N TYR A 190 -7.17 4.21 -0.07
CA TYR A 190 -8.50 4.00 -0.66
C TYR A 190 -8.68 2.56 -1.17
N LEU A 191 -7.69 2.02 -1.89
CA LEU A 191 -7.75 0.66 -2.44
C LEU A 191 -7.83 -0.40 -1.34
N ILE A 192 -7.06 -0.27 -0.26
CA ILE A 192 -7.12 -1.18 0.90
C ILE A 192 -8.53 -1.17 1.51
N ILE A 193 -9.07 0.02 1.81
CA ILE A 193 -10.38 0.13 2.43
C ILE A 193 -11.46 -0.47 1.53
N SER A 194 -11.45 -0.17 0.24
CA SER A 194 -12.40 -0.72 -0.73
C SER A 194 -12.34 -2.25 -0.85
N GLU A 195 -11.14 -2.84 -0.74
CA GLU A 195 -10.95 -4.29 -0.88
C GLU A 195 -11.31 -5.06 0.39
N TYR A 196 -10.86 -4.60 1.56
CA TYR A 196 -10.96 -5.37 2.80
C TYR A 196 -12.21 -5.07 3.65
N THR A 197 -13.02 -4.07 3.28
CA THR A 197 -14.23 -3.68 4.03
C THR A 197 -15.51 -4.19 3.34
N PRO A 198 -16.53 -4.69 4.08
CA PRO A 198 -17.74 -5.28 3.50
C PRO A 198 -18.63 -4.26 2.78
N LYS A 199 -19.01 -4.56 1.53
CA LYS A 199 -19.80 -3.64 0.68
C LYS A 199 -21.32 -3.65 0.97
N GLN A 200 -21.78 -4.53 1.85
CA GLN A 200 -23.21 -4.84 2.04
C GLN A 200 -23.93 -3.84 2.97
N ILE A 201 -23.21 -3.04 3.75
CA ILE A 201 -23.78 -2.11 4.73
C ILE A 201 -23.71 -0.69 4.16
N TYR A 202 -24.83 0.04 4.15
CA TYR A 202 -24.92 1.42 3.63
C TYR A 202 -23.87 2.37 4.25
N LEU A 203 -23.63 2.25 5.56
CA LEU A 203 -22.62 3.03 6.27
C LEU A 203 -21.20 2.79 5.74
N VAL A 204 -20.84 1.55 5.43
CA VAL A 204 -19.53 1.23 4.85
C VAL A 204 -19.41 1.75 3.42
N ARG A 205 -20.49 1.73 2.64
CA ARG A 205 -20.50 2.32 1.31
C ARG A 205 -20.25 3.83 1.35
N PHE A 206 -20.80 4.52 2.35
CA PHE A 206 -20.48 5.93 2.60
C PHE A 206 -18.99 6.12 2.93
N VAL A 207 -18.41 5.28 3.79
CA VAL A 207 -16.96 5.32 4.09
C VAL A 207 -16.12 5.19 2.82
N HIS A 208 -16.44 4.26 1.92
CA HIS A 208 -15.71 4.11 0.65
C HIS A 208 -15.74 5.39 -0.19
N TRP A 209 -16.90 6.05 -0.26
CA TRP A 209 -17.06 7.30 -0.97
C TRP A 209 -16.27 8.44 -0.32
N VAL A 210 -16.25 8.51 1.01
CA VAL A 210 -15.43 9.46 1.77
C VAL A 210 -13.94 9.26 1.47
N TYR A 211 -13.44 8.02 1.49
CA TYR A 211 -12.03 7.75 1.14
C TYR A 211 -11.70 8.11 -0.30
N PHE A 212 -12.62 7.87 -1.24
CA PHE A 212 -12.45 8.29 -2.63
C PHE A 212 -12.32 9.82 -2.73
N LEU A 213 -13.20 10.57 -2.06
CA LEU A 213 -13.13 12.02 -2.03
C LEU A 213 -11.88 12.54 -1.35
N LEU A 214 -11.48 11.96 -0.21
CA LEU A 214 -10.26 12.34 0.49
C LEU A 214 -9.02 12.13 -0.39
N ALA A 215 -8.94 11.01 -1.10
CA ALA A 215 -7.85 10.76 -2.04
C ALA A 215 -7.83 11.79 -3.19
N MET A 216 -9.00 12.09 -3.78
CA MET A 216 -9.12 13.11 -4.83
C MET A 216 -8.72 14.50 -4.33
N ILE A 217 -9.25 14.93 -3.19
CA ILE A 217 -8.95 16.23 -2.57
C ILE A 217 -7.46 16.30 -2.23
N GLY A 218 -6.88 15.26 -1.63
CA GLY A 218 -5.45 15.23 -1.29
C GLY A 218 -4.55 15.37 -2.52
N VAL A 219 -4.88 14.69 -3.62
CA VAL A 219 -4.14 14.82 -4.90
C VAL A 219 -4.29 16.21 -5.50
N ILE A 220 -5.48 16.81 -5.47
CA ILE A 220 -5.71 18.18 -5.96
C ILE A 220 -4.92 19.19 -5.12
N MET A 221 -4.96 19.06 -3.78
CA MET A 221 -4.23 19.95 -2.88
C MET A 221 -2.71 19.83 -3.06
N LEU A 222 -2.22 18.62 -3.33
CA LEU A 222 -0.82 18.38 -3.67
C LEU A 222 -0.38 19.07 -4.97
N GLN A 223 -1.25 19.09 -5.99
CA GLN A 223 -1.00 19.80 -7.23
C GLN A 223 -1.08 21.32 -7.03
N LEU A 224 -2.02 21.82 -6.22
CA LEU A 224 -2.14 23.25 -5.89
C LEU A 224 -0.91 23.79 -5.14
N SER A 225 -0.22 22.96 -4.37
CA SER A 225 1.04 23.37 -3.72
C SER A 225 2.24 23.35 -4.66
N HIS A 226 2.05 22.95 -5.93
CA HIS A 226 3.11 22.66 -6.88
C HIS A 226 4.15 21.69 -6.29
N GLY A 227 3.71 20.77 -5.41
CA GLY A 227 4.60 19.91 -4.64
C GLY A 227 5.22 18.77 -5.46
N HIS A 228 4.53 18.35 -6.52
CA HIS A 228 4.99 17.35 -7.49
C HIS A 228 4.50 17.73 -8.89
N TYR A 229 5.17 17.23 -9.92
CA TYR A 229 4.66 17.36 -11.28
C TYR A 229 3.40 16.50 -11.47
N THR A 230 2.55 16.90 -12.40
CA THR A 230 1.37 16.15 -12.80
C THR A 230 1.74 14.74 -13.25
N VAL A 231 2.84 14.61 -13.99
CA VAL A 231 3.33 13.32 -14.48
C VAL A 231 3.66 12.37 -13.31
N ASP A 232 4.14 12.90 -12.17
CA ASP A 232 4.46 12.10 -10.99
C ASP A 232 3.22 11.48 -10.38
N VAL A 233 2.12 12.25 -10.35
CA VAL A 233 0.81 11.81 -9.87
C VAL A 233 0.23 10.76 -10.80
N ILE A 234 0.31 10.95 -12.12
CA ILE A 234 -0.18 9.99 -13.12
C ILE A 234 0.58 8.66 -13.02
N ILE A 235 1.92 8.71 -12.95
CA ILE A 235 2.76 7.52 -12.81
C ILE A 235 2.46 6.80 -11.50
N ALA A 236 2.39 7.54 -10.39
CA ALA A 236 2.06 6.98 -9.08
C ALA A 236 0.70 6.26 -9.10
N TYR A 237 -0.35 6.92 -9.60
CA TYR A 237 -1.67 6.32 -9.75
C TYR A 237 -1.64 5.06 -10.61
N TYR A 238 -0.99 5.11 -11.77
CA TYR A 238 -0.90 3.98 -12.69
C TYR A 238 -0.20 2.78 -12.04
N VAL A 239 1.00 2.98 -11.47
CA VAL A 239 1.78 1.87 -10.90
C VAL A 239 1.09 1.31 -9.65
N THR A 240 0.57 2.17 -8.75
CA THR A 240 -0.14 1.71 -7.55
C THR A 240 -1.35 0.87 -7.89
N THR A 241 -2.21 1.32 -8.79
CA THR A 241 -3.41 0.56 -9.18
C THR A 241 -3.06 -0.74 -9.88
N ARG A 242 -2.09 -0.74 -10.81
CA ARG A 242 -1.68 -1.95 -11.54
C ARG A 242 -1.11 -3.01 -10.61
N ILE A 243 -0.17 -2.65 -9.74
CA ILE A 243 0.41 -3.60 -8.77
C ILE A 243 -0.69 -4.13 -7.85
N PHE A 244 -1.57 -3.26 -7.33
CA PHE A 244 -2.66 -3.68 -6.44
C PHE A 244 -3.60 -4.69 -7.10
N TYR A 245 -4.11 -4.39 -8.29
CA TYR A 245 -5.06 -5.28 -8.98
C TYR A 245 -4.39 -6.57 -9.45
N ILE A 246 -3.19 -6.52 -10.05
CA ILE A 246 -2.45 -7.73 -10.44
C ILE A 246 -2.24 -8.63 -9.22
N TYR A 247 -1.80 -8.07 -8.10
CA TYR A 247 -1.58 -8.83 -6.87
C TYR A 247 -2.86 -9.52 -6.38
N HIS A 248 -3.98 -8.79 -6.30
CA HIS A 248 -5.24 -9.36 -5.80
C HIS A 248 -5.87 -10.35 -6.79
N THR A 249 -5.74 -10.12 -8.10
CA THR A 249 -6.16 -11.07 -9.13
C THR A 249 -5.40 -12.39 -9.01
N LEU A 250 -4.08 -12.35 -8.79
CA LEU A 250 -3.29 -13.55 -8.53
C LEU A 250 -3.64 -14.20 -7.18
N ALA A 251 -3.88 -13.40 -6.14
CA ALA A 251 -4.16 -13.89 -4.79
C ALA A 251 -5.54 -14.55 -4.67
N ASN A 252 -6.53 -14.07 -5.42
CA ASN A 252 -7.92 -14.52 -5.33
C ASN A 252 -8.22 -15.72 -6.25
N ASN A 253 -7.40 -15.96 -7.29
CA ASN A 253 -7.59 -17.07 -8.22
C ASN A 253 -6.56 -18.18 -7.97
N SER A 254 -7.00 -19.33 -7.45
CA SER A 254 -6.15 -20.49 -7.20
C SER A 254 -5.42 -20.99 -8.46
N ASN A 255 -6.10 -20.96 -9.61
CA ASN A 255 -5.53 -21.37 -10.90
C ASN A 255 -4.32 -20.53 -11.36
N LEU A 256 -4.20 -19.29 -10.86
CA LEU A 256 -3.10 -18.38 -11.20
C LEU A 256 -1.91 -18.47 -10.21
N LYS A 257 -2.03 -19.28 -9.15
CA LYS A 257 -0.98 -19.53 -8.15
C LYS A 257 -0.06 -20.70 -8.54
N GLN A 258 0.21 -20.86 -9.82
CA GLN A 258 1.11 -21.89 -10.34
C GLN A 258 1.84 -21.35 -11.56
N PHE A 259 3.05 -21.86 -11.78
CA PHE A 259 3.78 -21.65 -13.02
C PHE A 259 3.04 -22.42 -14.13
N SER A 260 2.50 -21.70 -15.11
CA SER A 260 1.77 -22.28 -16.23
C SER A 260 2.10 -21.49 -17.50
N SER A 261 2.19 -22.18 -18.63
CA SER A 261 2.41 -21.56 -19.94
C SER A 261 1.37 -20.47 -20.26
N ASN A 262 0.13 -20.67 -19.82
CA ASN A 262 -1.00 -19.76 -20.04
C ASN A 262 -1.01 -18.56 -19.06
N ASN A 263 -0.24 -18.62 -17.98
CA ASN A 263 -0.17 -17.56 -16.98
C ASN A 263 0.98 -16.60 -17.29
N LEU A 264 0.74 -15.61 -18.14
CA LEU A 264 1.78 -14.62 -18.50
C LEU A 264 2.31 -13.84 -17.27
N LEU A 265 1.49 -13.68 -16.23
CA LEU A 265 1.90 -13.03 -14.98
C LEU A 265 2.92 -13.85 -14.20
N SER A 266 3.05 -15.16 -14.47
CA SER A 266 4.09 -15.98 -13.86
C SER A 266 5.51 -15.65 -14.33
N ARG A 267 5.64 -14.86 -15.41
CA ARG A 267 6.93 -14.40 -15.95
C ARG A 267 7.46 -13.16 -15.24
N LEU A 268 6.65 -12.53 -14.39
CA LEU A 268 7.10 -11.39 -13.59
C LEU A 268 8.17 -11.83 -12.59
N TRP A 269 9.24 -11.05 -12.44
CA TRP A 269 10.32 -11.36 -11.48
C TRP A 269 9.79 -11.45 -10.03
N SER A 270 8.76 -10.68 -9.70
CA SER A 270 8.12 -10.67 -8.38
C SER A 270 7.19 -11.86 -8.15
N PHE A 271 6.94 -12.71 -9.15
CA PHE A 271 6.00 -13.82 -9.05
C PHE A 271 6.48 -14.93 -8.09
N SER A 272 7.78 -15.24 -8.10
CA SER A 272 8.36 -16.21 -7.17
C SER A 272 8.20 -15.77 -5.72
N LEU A 273 8.40 -14.47 -5.46
CA LEU A 273 8.17 -13.86 -4.15
C LEU A 273 6.68 -13.97 -3.76
N PHE A 274 5.78 -13.62 -4.69
CA PHE A 274 4.34 -13.75 -4.50
C PHE A 274 3.93 -15.18 -4.12
N LEU A 275 4.42 -16.20 -4.84
CA LEU A 275 4.06 -17.59 -4.61
C LEU A 275 4.48 -18.08 -3.22
N TYR A 276 5.67 -17.67 -2.75
CA TYR A 276 6.13 -17.98 -1.40
C TYR A 276 5.19 -17.45 -0.31
N PHE A 277 4.71 -16.23 -0.46
CA PHE A 277 3.84 -15.60 0.53
C PHE A 277 2.37 -16.04 0.42
N GLU A 278 1.82 -16.24 -0.78
CA GLU A 278 0.39 -16.51 -1.00
C GLU A 278 0.05 -17.97 -1.36
N GLY A 279 1.04 -18.86 -1.51
CA GLY A 279 0.85 -20.26 -1.91
C GLY A 279 -0.05 -21.07 -0.96
N ASN A 280 -0.05 -20.72 0.33
CA ASN A 280 -0.85 -21.43 1.35
C ASN A 280 -2.24 -20.82 1.57
N VAL A 281 -2.65 -19.81 0.80
CA VAL A 281 -3.96 -19.16 0.94
C VAL A 281 -4.93 -19.71 -0.11
N GLY A 282 -5.95 -20.43 0.34
CA GLY A 282 -6.84 -21.19 -0.55
C GLY A 282 -7.84 -20.38 -1.40
N GLY A 283 -7.94 -19.06 -1.25
CA GLY A 283 -8.91 -18.26 -2.01
C GLY A 283 -9.09 -16.82 -1.55
N PRO A 284 -10.17 -16.14 -2.00
CA PRO A 284 -10.48 -14.78 -1.57
C PRO A 284 -10.78 -14.72 -0.08
N LEU A 285 -10.29 -13.68 0.60
CA LEU A 285 -10.49 -13.51 2.04
C LEU A 285 -11.93 -13.08 2.33
N PRO A 286 -12.62 -13.71 3.30
CA PRO A 286 -13.91 -13.23 3.75
C PRO A 286 -13.74 -11.88 4.48
N LYS A 287 -14.60 -10.92 4.14
CA LYS A 287 -14.58 -9.55 4.68
C LYS A 287 -15.25 -9.48 6.05
N GLN A 288 -14.64 -10.14 7.03
CA GLN A 288 -15.14 -10.24 8.40
C GLN A 288 -14.22 -9.48 9.36
N PHE A 289 -14.83 -8.68 10.23
CA PHE A 289 -14.14 -7.96 11.30
C PHE A 289 -14.30 -8.73 12.62
N ASP A 290 -13.24 -8.77 13.42
CA ASP A 290 -13.20 -9.41 14.72
C ASP A 290 -12.41 -8.53 15.72
N TRP A 291 -12.75 -8.62 17.00
CA TRP A 291 -12.12 -7.82 18.03
C TRP A 291 -10.70 -8.35 18.34
N PRO A 292 -9.64 -7.53 18.23
CA PRO A 292 -8.25 -7.99 18.24
C PRO A 292 -7.72 -8.36 19.62
N LEU A 293 -8.40 -7.93 20.70
CA LEU A 293 -8.01 -8.15 22.09
C LEU A 293 -8.90 -9.24 22.71
N PRO A 294 -8.39 -10.09 23.61
CA PRO A 294 -9.27 -10.91 24.42
C PRO A 294 -10.15 -9.97 25.27
N TRP A 295 -11.47 -10.02 25.08
CA TRP A 295 -12.41 -9.32 25.95
C TRP A 295 -12.04 -9.64 27.41
N PRO A 296 -12.02 -8.68 28.35
CA PRO A 296 -11.78 -9.00 29.74
C PRO A 296 -12.82 -10.05 30.17
N ARG A 297 -12.35 -11.27 30.49
CA ARG A 297 -13.17 -12.43 30.91
C ARG A 297 -14.11 -12.16 32.10
N ARG A 298 -14.06 -10.95 32.69
CA ARG A 298 -14.87 -10.54 33.84
C ARG A 298 -16.35 -10.28 33.56
N TRP A 299 -16.78 -10.15 32.31
CA TRP A 299 -18.21 -9.90 32.01
C TRP A 299 -18.98 -11.11 31.46
N GLN A 300 -18.32 -12.25 31.23
CA GLN A 300 -19.00 -13.50 30.83
C GLN A 300 -19.33 -14.42 32.01
N SER A 301 -18.91 -14.13 33.24
CA SER A 301 -19.15 -15.01 34.40
C SER A 301 -20.41 -14.68 35.23
N LYS A 302 -21.33 -13.84 34.74
CA LYS A 302 -22.56 -13.48 35.47
C LYS A 302 -23.87 -13.66 34.68
N GLY A 303 -23.84 -14.40 33.56
CA GLY A 303 -25.05 -14.65 32.75
C GLY A 303 -25.72 -16.02 32.90
N ASN A 304 -25.01 -17.06 33.33
CA ASN A 304 -25.54 -18.45 33.34
C ASN A 304 -25.70 -19.04 34.75
N ARG A 305 -26.38 -18.32 35.64
CA ARG A 305 -27.06 -18.89 36.82
C ARG A 305 -28.38 -18.13 37.02
N ALA A 306 -29.50 -18.87 37.04
CA ALA A 306 -30.91 -18.46 36.88
C ALA A 306 -31.31 -18.43 35.39
N SER A 307 -32.17 -19.30 34.86
CA SER A 307 -33.29 -20.07 35.44
C SER A 307 -33.44 -21.39 34.69
#